data_AF-A0A7Y3BFR5-F1
#
_entry.id   AF-A0A7Y3BFR5-F1
#
_cell.length_a   1.000
_cell.length_b   1.000
_cell.length_c   1.000
_cell.angle_alpha   90.00
_cell.angle_beta   90.00
_cell.angle_gamma   90.00
#
_symmetry.space_group_name_H-M   'P 1'
#
loop_
_entity.id
_entity.type
_entity.pdbx_description
1 polymer ?
#
loop_
_entity_poly.entity_id
_entity_poly.type
_entity_poly.pdbx_seq_one_letter_code
_entity_poly.pdbx_strand_id
1 'polypeptide(L)' 'MKKDPAIYVLGEPLQSCSTNPVTGFFRDGACNTCAEDTGQHTVCA' A
#
# COMPACT_ATOMS: atom_id res chain seq x y z
N MET A 1 3.08 8.88 10.77
CA MET A 1 2.48 7.96 9.78
C MET A 1 1.93 6.72 10.46
N LYS A 2 0.62 6.76 10.74
CA LYS A 2 -0.16 5.58 11.15
C LYS A 2 -0.74 4.98 9.88
N LYS A 3 -0.42 3.72 9.57
CA LYS A 3 -0.99 3.05 8.39
C LYS A 3 -2.50 2.89 8.54
N ASP A 4 -3.21 3.11 7.45
CA ASP A 4 -4.63 2.74 7.35
C ASP A 4 -4.77 1.20 7.29
N PRO A 5 -5.99 0.65 7.51
CA PRO A 5 -6.22 -0.78 7.42
C PRO A 5 -5.74 -1.34 6.07
N ALA A 6 -4.85 -2.32 6.13
CA ALA A 6 -4.26 -2.96 4.96
C ALA A 6 -5.23 -4.03 4.41
N ILE A 7 -6.24 -3.60 3.67
CA ILE A 7 -7.25 -4.45 3.04
C ILE A 7 -7.35 -4.21 1.53
N TYR A 8 -7.64 -5.27 0.79
CA TYR A 8 -7.99 -5.20 -0.62
C TYR A 8 -9.40 -4.66 -0.84
N VAL A 9 -9.69 -4.29 -2.09
CA VAL A 9 -11.02 -3.92 -2.57
C VAL A 9 -12.08 -5.02 -2.36
N LEU A 10 -11.65 -6.28 -2.19
CA LEU A 10 -12.52 -7.42 -1.87
C LEU A 10 -12.71 -7.65 -0.36
N GLY A 11 -12.11 -6.82 0.50
CA GLY A 11 -12.18 -6.94 1.96
C GLY A 11 -11.19 -7.94 2.58
N GLU A 12 -10.34 -8.57 1.77
CA GLU A 12 -9.29 -9.48 2.22
C GLU A 12 -8.01 -8.73 2.66
N PRO A 13 -7.08 -9.35 3.39
CA PRO A 13 -5.82 -8.73 3.76
C PRO A 13 -4.98 -8.30 2.54
N LEU A 14 -4.42 -7.10 2.56
CA LEU A 14 -3.56 -6.57 1.49
C LEU A 14 -2.28 -7.42 1.34
N GLN A 15 -1.98 -7.88 0.13
CA GLN A 15 -0.73 -8.56 -0.22
C GLN A 15 0.29 -7.55 -0.78
N SER A 16 1.54 -8.01 -0.88
CA SER A 16 2.62 -7.27 -1.53
C SER A 16 2.35 -7.09 -3.02
N CYS A 17 2.60 -5.89 -3.53
CA CYS A 17 2.55 -5.54 -4.96
C CYS A 17 3.89 -5.86 -5.65
N SER A 18 5.03 -5.43 -5.10
CA SER A 18 6.36 -5.75 -5.65
C SER A 18 7.48 -5.56 -4.63
N THR A 19 8.46 -6.47 -4.62
CA THR A 19 9.66 -6.41 -3.77
C THR A 19 10.96 -6.21 -4.56
N ASN A 20 10.91 -6.27 -5.89
CA ASN A 20 12.06 -6.03 -6.75
C ASN A 20 11.61 -5.45 -8.11
N PRO A 21 11.58 -4.12 -8.27
CA PRO A 21 11.96 -3.09 -7.30
C PRO A 21 10.94 -2.95 -6.15
N VAL A 22 11.39 -2.51 -4.97
CA VAL A 22 10.50 -2.27 -3.82
C VAL A 22 9.55 -1.10 -4.10
N THR A 23 8.24 -1.36 -4.04
CA THR A 23 7.17 -0.38 -4.28
C THR A 23 6.49 0.11 -2.99
N GLY A 24 5.45 0.94 -3.14
CA GLY A 24 4.62 1.46 -2.05
C GLY A 24 5.12 2.78 -1.47
N PHE A 25 4.20 3.60 -0.94
CA PHE A 25 4.53 4.87 -0.27
C PHE A 25 5.51 4.65 0.90
N PHE A 26 5.27 3.60 1.68
CA PHE A 26 6.12 3.20 2.81
C PHE A 26 7.38 2.44 2.40
N ARG A 27 7.57 2.14 1.10
CA ARG A 27 8.65 1.28 0.60
C ARG A 27 8.72 -0.08 1.31
N ASP A 28 7.55 -0.66 1.57
CA ASP A 28 7.39 -2.00 2.15
C ASP A 28 6.93 -3.03 1.11
N GLY A 29 6.84 -2.64 -0.15
CA GLY A 29 6.43 -3.49 -1.26
C GLY A 29 4.93 -3.67 -1.41
N ALA A 30 4.11 -2.98 -0.62
CA ALA A 30 2.65 -3.01 -0.73
C ALA A 30 2.06 -1.61 -0.93
N CYS A 31 0.84 -1.55 -1.47
CA CYS A 31 0.12 -0.31 -1.72
C CYS A 31 -0.54 0.26 -0.44
N ASN A 32 0.19 0.22 0.68
CA ASN A 32 -0.23 0.80 1.95
C ASN A 32 -0.24 2.33 1.87
N THR A 33 -1.21 2.94 2.55
CA THR A 33 -1.37 4.39 2.60
C THR A 33 -1.60 4.89 4.04
N CYS A 34 -1.60 6.21 4.20
CA CYS A 34 -1.94 6.90 5.44
C CYS A 34 -2.35 8.34 5.12
N ALA A 35 -2.76 9.08 6.15
CA ALA A 35 -3.16 10.49 6.01
C ALA A 35 -2.08 11.39 5.37
N GLU A 36 -0.81 11.04 5.50
CA GLU A 36 0.32 11.77 4.90
C GLU A 36 0.57 11.43 3.41
N ASP A 37 0.03 10.33 2.89
CA ASP A 37 0.16 9.92 1.49
C ASP A 37 -0.88 10.64 0.60
N THR A 38 -0.59 11.91 0.34
CA THR A 38 -1.43 12.77 -0.53
C THR A 38 -1.52 12.27 -1.97
N GLY A 39 -0.57 11.41 -2.41
CA GLY A 39 -0.54 10.81 -3.74
C GLY A 39 -1.41 9.56 -3.88
N GLN A 40 -1.92 9.01 -2.77
CA GLN A 40 -2.79 7.83 -2.74
C GLN A 40 -2.20 6.64 -3.51
N HIS A 41 -1.03 6.16 -3.08
CA HIS A 41 -0.33 5.01 -3.68
C HIS A 41 -1.02 3.67 -3.36
N THR A 42 -2.34 3.58 -3.54
CA THR A 42 -3.21 2.46 -3.15
C THR A 42 -3.51 1.48 -4.29
N VAL A 43 -3.11 1.80 -5.52
CA VAL A 43 -3.33 0.96 -6.70
C VAL A 43 -2.03 0.27 -7.12
N CYS A 44 -2.07 -1.05 -7.28
CA CYS A 44 -0.99 -1.85 -7.88
C CYS A 44 -1.28 -2.02 -9.39
N ALA A 45 -0.29 -1.80 -10.24
CA ALA A 45 -0.41 -1.83 -11.71
C ALA A 45 0.83 -2.45 -12.37
#